data_AF-A0A961XNJ7-F1
#
_entry.id   AF-A0A961XNJ7-F1
#
_cell.length_a   1.000
_cell.length_b   1.000
_cell.length_c   1.000
_cell.angle_alpha   90.00
_cell.angle_beta   90.00
_cell.angle_gamma   90.00
#
_symmetry.space_group_name_H-M   'P 1'
#
loop_
_entity.id
_entity.type
_entity.pdbx_description
1 polymer ?
#
loop_
_entity_poly.entity_id
_entity_poly.type
_entity_poly.pdbx_seq_one_letter_code
_entity_poly.pdbx_strand_id
1 'polypeptide(L)'
;MQIFYIESDGNVEVIPQEMIGEATLPAGKARTIPDPASGKLVFDTPGSDETLLLFCREGGLGNQRLSAEDAKKLVKKSGETATRGLAIKLFEKAKAEEKAADDKAGGDAKEGGKGTSAIHMVTFNVKARK
;
A
#
# COMPACT_ATOMS: atom_id res chain seq x y z
N MET A 1 -2.75 4.75 7.81
CA MET A 1 -2.04 4.13 6.67
C MET A 1 -0.55 4.43 6.80
N GLN A 2 0.31 3.57 6.25
CA GLN A 2 1.75 3.79 6.16
C GLN A 2 2.22 3.28 4.80
N ILE A 3 3.12 4.01 4.13
CA ILE A 3 3.65 3.64 2.82
C ILE A 3 5.16 3.61 2.92
N PHE A 4 5.75 2.56 2.37
CA PHE A 4 7.18 2.36 2.27
C PHE A 4 7.59 2.25 0.81
N TYR A 5 8.71 2.85 0.48
CA TYR A 5 9.43 2.60 -0.76
C TYR A 5 10.69 1.81 -0.40
N ILE A 6 10.87 0.67 -1.05
CA ILE A 6 11.93 -0.28 -0.75
C ILE A 6 12.74 -0.45 -2.02
N GLU A 7 13.99 -0.01 -1.96
CA GLU A 7 14.92 -0.07 -3.07
C GLU A 7 15.55 -1.46 -3.21
N SER A 8 16.17 -1.66 -4.36
CA SER A 8 16.82 -2.91 -4.76
C SER A 8 18.02 -3.32 -3.88
N ASP A 9 18.76 -2.33 -3.38
CA ASP A 9 19.85 -2.50 -2.41
C ASP A 9 19.31 -2.76 -0.98
N GLY A 10 17.99 -2.61 -0.83
CA GLY A 10 17.25 -2.79 0.41
C GLY A 10 17.27 -1.57 1.32
N ASN A 11 17.59 -0.38 0.81
CA ASN A 11 17.20 0.87 1.44
C ASN A 11 15.68 0.93 1.59
N VAL A 12 15.20 1.56 2.66
CA VAL A 12 13.77 1.67 2.96
C VAL A 12 13.45 3.09 3.32
N GLU A 13 12.68 3.74 2.46
CA GLU A 13 12.15 5.07 2.70
C GLU A 13 10.70 4.98 3.19
N VAL A 14 10.40 5.71 4.27
CA VAL A 14 9.03 5.85 4.75
C VAL A 14 8.46 7.12 4.15
N ILE A 15 7.38 6.99 3.38
CA ILE A 15 6.72 8.15 2.79
C ILE A 15 6.08 8.98 3.93
N PRO A 16 6.41 10.28 4.05
CA PRO A 16 5.89 11.14 5.11
C PRO A 16 4.36 11.23 5.11
N GLN A 17 3.77 11.41 6.29
CA GLN A 17 2.32 11.48 6.43
C GLN A 17 1.74 12.68 5.67
N GLU A 18 2.48 13.79 5.62
CA GLU A 18 2.15 15.02 4.92
C GLU A 18 2.03 14.80 3.41
N MET A 19 2.81 13.85 2.85
CA MET A 19 2.71 13.47 1.44
C MET A 19 1.55 12.51 1.17
N ILE A 20 1.13 11.76 2.18
CA ILE A 20 0.01 10.81 2.11
C ILE A 20 -1.35 11.52 2.28
N GLY A 21 -1.36 12.67 2.96
CA GLY A 21 -2.57 13.39 3.37
C GLY A 21 -3.13 12.84 4.68
N GLU A 22 -4.45 12.72 4.80
CA GLU A 22 -5.09 12.29 6.06
C GLU A 22 -4.68 10.86 6.47
N ALA A 23 -4.57 10.59 7.78
CA ALA A 23 -4.16 9.28 8.29
C ALA A 23 -5.14 8.14 7.96
N THR A 24 -6.39 8.48 7.70
CA THR A 24 -7.51 7.59 7.37
C THR A 24 -7.91 7.76 5.91
N LEU A 25 -8.23 6.64 5.24
CA LEU A 25 -8.84 6.63 3.92
C LEU A 25 -10.31 6.24 4.08
N PRO A 26 -11.28 7.12 3.76
CA PRO A 26 -12.69 6.79 3.83
C PRO A 26 -13.07 5.68 2.84
N ALA A 27 -14.01 4.81 3.23
CA ALA A 27 -14.52 3.78 2.35
C ALA A 27 -15.08 4.37 1.04
N GLY A 28 -14.81 3.68 -0.08
CA GLY A 28 -15.24 4.10 -1.42
C GLY A 28 -14.55 5.35 -1.99
N LYS A 29 -13.64 6.00 -1.26
CA LYS A 29 -12.90 7.17 -1.76
C LYS A 29 -11.50 6.79 -2.20
N ALA A 30 -11.22 6.97 -3.48
CA ALA A 30 -9.86 6.92 -4.01
C ALA A 30 -9.07 8.16 -3.57
N ARG A 31 -7.78 7.99 -3.31
CA ARG A 31 -6.83 9.09 -3.06
C ARG A 31 -5.60 8.92 -3.93
N THR A 32 -5.16 10.01 -4.53
CA THR A 32 -3.87 10.10 -5.21
C THR A 32 -2.78 10.40 -4.19
N ILE A 33 -1.69 9.63 -4.25
CA ILE A 33 -0.50 9.82 -3.41
C ILE A 33 0.71 9.90 -4.34
N PRO A 34 1.62 10.87 -4.16
CA PRO A 34 1.57 11.92 -3.14
C PRO A 34 0.47 12.97 -3.39
N ASP A 35 0.06 13.68 -2.33
CA ASP A 35 -0.82 14.84 -2.45
C ASP A 35 -0.17 15.86 -3.41
N PRO A 36 -0.85 16.32 -4.48
CA PRO A 36 -0.29 17.27 -5.44
C PRO A 36 0.26 18.56 -4.83
N ALA A 37 -0.26 18.99 -3.67
CA ALA A 37 0.23 20.15 -2.93
C ALA A 37 1.47 19.86 -2.07
N SER A 38 1.73 18.58 -1.75
CA SER A 38 2.86 18.16 -0.91
C SER A 38 4.17 17.97 -1.68
N GLY A 39 4.09 17.75 -2.99
CA GLY A 39 5.26 17.56 -3.85
C GLY A 39 5.14 16.35 -4.76
N LYS A 40 6.30 15.79 -5.13
CA LYS A 40 6.41 14.65 -6.05
C LYS A 40 7.40 13.63 -5.49
N LEU A 41 7.10 12.35 -5.69
CA LEU A 41 8.08 11.28 -5.56
C LEU A 41 8.86 11.22 -6.87
N VAL A 42 10.18 11.38 -6.80
CA VAL A 42 11.07 11.44 -7.95
C VAL A 42 12.16 10.41 -7.74
N PHE A 43 12.36 9.58 -8.76
CA PHE A 43 13.51 8.69 -8.83
C PHE A 43 14.71 9.50 -9.31
N ASP A 44 15.75 9.58 -8.48
CA ASP A 44 17.02 10.22 -8.84
C ASP A 44 17.91 9.29 -9.69
N THR A 45 17.66 7.97 -9.61
CA THR A 45 18.37 6.92 -10.33
C THR A 45 17.40 5.92 -10.98
N PRO A 46 17.82 5.20 -12.03
CA PRO A 46 17.02 4.11 -12.59
C PRO A 46 16.86 2.96 -11.58
N GLY A 47 15.62 2.63 -11.25
CA GLY A 47 15.28 1.57 -10.30
C GLY A 47 15.17 0.18 -10.93
N SER A 48 15.60 -0.85 -10.19
CA SER A 48 15.50 -2.27 -10.56
C SER A 48 14.85 -3.07 -9.44
N ASP A 49 13.69 -3.68 -9.65
CA ASP A 49 12.99 -4.49 -8.63
C ASP A 49 12.66 -3.75 -7.32
N GLU A 50 12.32 -2.47 -7.45
CA GLU A 50 11.92 -1.64 -6.31
C GLU A 50 10.44 -1.87 -5.97
N THR A 51 10.10 -1.79 -4.69
CA THR A 51 8.76 -2.10 -4.20
C THR A 51 8.16 -0.95 -3.41
N LEU A 52 6.94 -0.56 -3.78
CA LEU A 52 6.08 0.27 -2.94
C LEU A 52 5.17 -0.63 -2.10
N LEU A 53 5.29 -0.57 -0.78
CA LEU A 53 4.48 -1.33 0.17
C LEU A 53 3.54 -0.38 0.91
N LEU A 54 2.24 -0.61 0.77
CA LEU A 54 1.18 0.09 1.47
C LEU A 54 0.62 -0.79 2.58
N PHE A 55 0.60 -0.27 3.79
CA PHE A 55 0.05 -0.95 4.95
C PHE A 55 -1.11 -0.14 5.55
N CYS A 56 -2.29 -0.76 5.53
CA CYS A 56 -3.54 -0.17 5.97
C CYS A 56 -4.23 -1.07 7.00
N ARG A 57 -4.94 -0.44 7.94
CA ARG A 57 -5.73 -1.14 8.94
C ARG A 57 -7.00 -0.36 9.21
N GLU A 58 -8.11 -1.07 9.33
CA GLU A 58 -9.39 -0.50 9.78
C GLU A 58 -9.24 0.09 11.19
N GLY A 59 -9.82 1.26 11.41
CA GLY A 59 -9.65 2.00 12.67
C GLY A 59 -8.29 2.69 12.84
N GLY A 60 -7.41 2.62 11.83
CA GLY A 60 -6.08 3.24 11.86
C GLY A 60 -4.98 2.31 12.40
N LEU A 61 -3.73 2.77 12.30
CA LEU A 61 -2.56 1.95 12.66
C LEU A 61 -2.24 1.98 14.15
N GLY A 62 -2.48 3.08 14.86
CA GLY A 62 -2.12 3.24 16.27
C GLY A 62 -0.69 2.79 16.56
N ASN A 63 -0.53 1.87 17.52
CA ASN A 63 0.76 1.28 17.90
C ASN A 63 1.22 0.12 17.00
N GLN A 64 0.42 -0.28 16.01
CA GLN A 64 0.72 -1.42 15.14
C GLN A 64 1.44 -1.00 13.86
N ARG A 65 2.26 0.04 13.91
CA ARG A 65 3.04 0.51 12.76
C ARG A 65 4.17 -0.47 12.47
N LEU A 66 4.52 -0.60 11.20
CA LEU A 66 5.64 -1.43 10.80
C LEU A 66 6.94 -0.65 10.93
N SER A 67 8.00 -1.34 11.37
CA SER A 67 9.36 -0.84 11.24
C SER A 67 9.84 -1.00 9.78
N ALA A 68 10.91 -0.30 9.42
CA ALA A 68 11.55 -0.47 8.11
C ALA A 68 12.04 -1.92 7.90
N GLU A 69 12.55 -2.56 8.96
CA GLU A 69 12.99 -3.96 8.90
C GLU A 69 11.84 -4.93 8.65
N ASP A 70 10.68 -4.69 9.27
CA ASP A 70 9.51 -5.54 9.09
C ASP A 70 8.93 -5.39 7.68
N ALA A 71 8.91 -4.17 7.14
CA ALA A 71 8.54 -3.93 5.75
C ALA A 71 9.47 -4.68 4.77
N LYS A 72 10.78 -4.64 5.03
CA LYS A 72 11.78 -5.38 4.23
C LYS A 72 11.58 -6.90 4.32
N LYS A 73 11.27 -7.44 5.50
CA LYS A 73 10.95 -8.87 5.69
C LYS A 73 9.68 -9.27 4.92
N LEU A 74 8.66 -8.41 4.91
CA LEU A 74 7.41 -8.66 4.19
C LEU A 74 7.63 -8.74 2.67
N VAL A 75 8.39 -7.82 2.09
CA VAL A 75 8.72 -7.87 0.65
C VAL A 75 9.57 -9.09 0.31
N LYS A 76 10.58 -9.43 1.12
CA LYS A 76 11.36 -10.66 0.90
C LYS A 76 10.51 -11.93 0.95
N LYS A 77 9.50 -11.95 1.82
CA LYS A 77 8.59 -13.10 1.97
C LYS A 77 7.56 -13.20 0.85
N SER A 78 7.16 -12.08 0.24
CA SER A 78 6.15 -12.07 -0.83
C SER A 78 6.67 -12.76 -2.10
N GLY A 79 7.98 -12.70 -2.35
CA GLY A 79 8.59 -13.25 -3.56
C GLY A 79 8.09 -12.58 -4.84
N GLU A 80 7.47 -11.40 -4.73
CA GLU A 80 6.98 -10.64 -5.88
C GLU A 80 8.16 -10.06 -6.68
N THR A 81 8.15 -10.31 -7.99
CA THR A 81 9.14 -9.77 -8.93
C THR A 81 8.58 -8.52 -9.62
N ALA A 82 9.42 -7.56 -10.03
CA ALA A 82 8.92 -6.35 -10.69
C ALA A 82 8.02 -6.65 -11.88
N THR A 83 6.86 -6.01 -11.89
CA THR A 83 5.98 -5.98 -13.05
C THR A 83 6.25 -4.71 -13.85
N ARG A 84 6.24 -4.83 -15.18
CA ARG A 84 6.50 -3.70 -16.08
C ARG A 84 5.24 -2.83 -16.14
N GLY A 85 5.30 -1.64 -15.55
CA GLY A 85 4.18 -0.70 -15.49
C GLY A 85 3.17 -1.08 -14.41
N LEU A 86 2.88 -0.13 -13.52
CA LEU A 86 1.82 -0.20 -12.50
C LEU A 86 0.58 -0.90 -13.06
N ALA A 87 0.38 -2.16 -12.67
CA ALA A 87 -0.83 -2.91 -12.99
C ALA A 87 -1.44 -3.36 -11.67
N ILE A 88 -2.44 -2.60 -11.24
CA ILE A 88 -3.36 -2.86 -10.15
C ILE A 88 -3.84 -4.32 -10.24
N LYS A 89 -3.25 -5.23 -9.45
CA LYS A 89 -3.68 -6.64 -9.40
C LYS A 89 -4.58 -6.98 -8.20
N LEU A 90 -5.04 -5.98 -7.44
CA LEU A 90 -5.87 -6.20 -6.24
C LEU A 90 -7.27 -5.60 -6.27
N PHE A 91 -7.60 -4.73 -7.24
CA PHE A 91 -9.00 -4.24 -7.37
C PHE A 91 -9.98 -5.35 -7.79
N GLU A 92 -9.53 -6.35 -8.54
CA GLU A 92 -10.39 -7.46 -8.99
C GLU A 92 -10.68 -8.47 -7.87
N LYS A 93 -9.70 -8.78 -7.01
CA LYS A 93 -9.91 -9.70 -5.87
C LYS A 93 -10.71 -9.06 -4.74
N ALA A 94 -10.45 -7.79 -4.40
CA ALA A 94 -11.23 -7.08 -3.40
C ALA A 94 -12.70 -6.94 -3.82
N LYS A 95 -12.98 -6.67 -5.10
CA LYS A 95 -14.35 -6.68 -5.63
C LYS A 95 -15.00 -8.07 -5.64
N ALA A 96 -14.24 -9.13 -5.90
CA ALA A 96 -14.77 -10.49 -5.86
C ALA A 96 -15.11 -10.93 -4.42
N GLU A 97 -14.34 -10.48 -3.43
CA GLU A 97 -14.61 -10.74 -2.01
C GLU A 97 -15.73 -9.85 -1.45
N GLU A 98 -15.83 -8.58 -1.87
CA GLU A 98 -17.00 -7.71 -1.58
C GLU A 98 -18.28 -8.32 -2.14
N LYS A 99 -18.27 -8.78 -3.40
CA LYS A 99 -19.45 -9.39 -4.03
C LYS A 99 -19.87 -10.71 -3.37
N ALA A 100 -18.91 -11.47 -2.82
CA ALA A 100 -19.19 -12.68 -2.07
C ALA A 100 -19.67 -12.41 -0.63
N ALA A 101 -19.38 -11.23 -0.08
CA ALA A 101 -19.83 -10.79 1.23
C ALA A 101 -21.22 -10.13 1.19
N ASP A 102 -21.55 -9.39 0.12
CA ASP A 102 -22.88 -8.79 -0.08
C ASP A 102 -23.99 -9.85 -0.23
N ASP A 103 -23.69 -11.00 -0.83
CA ASP A 103 -24.64 -12.13 -0.94
C ASP A 103 -24.92 -12.84 0.42
N LYS A 104 -24.22 -12.46 1.50
CA LYS A 104 -24.32 -13.11 2.82
C LYS A 104 -24.64 -12.19 4.01
N ALA A 105 -24.86 -10.90 3.80
CA ALA A 105 -25.06 -9.95 4.90
C ALA A 105 -26.44 -9.27 4.88
N GLY A 106 -27.49 -10.09 4.99
CA GLY A 106 -28.67 -9.66 5.75
C GLY A 106 -28.38 -9.87 7.24
N GLY A 107 -28.28 -8.79 8.01
CA GLY A 107 -28.31 -8.85 9.48
C GLY A 107 -27.16 -8.16 10.21
N ASP A 108 -27.54 -7.07 10.87
CA ASP A 108 -27.02 -6.54 12.13
C ASP A 108 -25.53 -6.15 12.28
N ALA A 109 -25.37 -4.83 12.38
CA ALA A 109 -24.20 -4.16 12.90
C ALA A 109 -23.84 -4.68 14.31
N LYS A 110 -22.63 -5.23 14.45
CA LYS A 110 -21.99 -5.44 15.75
C LYS A 110 -20.65 -4.72 15.80
N GLU A 111 -20.64 -3.69 16.64
CA GLU A 111 -19.51 -2.95 17.14
C GLU A 111 -18.52 -3.91 17.84
N GLY A 112 -17.22 -3.82 17.51
CA GLY A 112 -16.14 -4.56 18.21
C GLY A 112 -15.30 -5.56 17.39
N GLY A 113 -15.26 -5.47 16.06
CA GLY A 113 -14.45 -6.37 15.23
C GLY A 113 -12.93 -6.11 15.35
N LYS A 114 -12.12 -7.19 15.43
CA LYS A 114 -10.67 -7.14 15.16
C LYS A 114 -10.45 -6.46 13.81
N GLY A 115 -10.12 -5.17 13.81
CA GLY A 115 -9.90 -4.41 12.58
C GLY A 115 -8.96 -5.18 11.65
N THR A 116 -9.43 -5.43 10.43
CA THR A 116 -8.65 -6.18 9.46
C THR A 116 -7.50 -5.31 8.94
N SER A 117 -6.37 -5.94 8.64
CA SER A 117 -5.21 -5.27 8.06
C SER A 117 -5.00 -5.73 6.63
N ALA A 118 -4.69 -4.79 5.74
CA ALA A 118 -4.37 -5.05 4.35
C ALA A 118 -2.93 -4.59 4.07
N ILE A 119 -2.18 -5.46 3.39
CA ILE A 119 -0.88 -5.13 2.80
C ILE A 119 -1.06 -5.15 1.29
N HIS A 120 -0.67 -4.07 0.63
CA HIS A 120 -0.63 -3.98 -0.82
C HIS A 120 0.80 -3.69 -1.26
N MET A 121 1.31 -4.46 -2.21
CA MET A 121 2.66 -4.33 -2.73
C MET A 121 2.61 -4.11 -4.24
N VAL A 122 3.49 -3.23 -4.73
CA VAL A 122 3.70 -2.98 -6.15
C VAL A 122 5.19 -2.92 -6.41
N THR A 123 5.70 -3.91 -7.15
CA THR A 123 7.11 -3.94 -7.56
C THR A 123 7.25 -3.50 -9.01
N PHE A 124 8.23 -2.63 -9.30
CA PHE A 124 8.41 -2.01 -10.61
C PHE A 124 9.88 -1.80 -10.99
N ASN A 125 10.10 -1.54 -12.28
CA ASN A 125 11.40 -1.18 -12.86
C ASN A 125 11.30 0.21 -13.50
N VAL A 126 12.17 1.14 -13.11
CA VAL A 126 12.22 2.51 -13.64
C VAL A 126 13.39 2.64 -14.61
N LYS A 127 13.09 2.94 -15.87
CA LYS A 127 14.13 3.17 -16.89
C LYS A 127 14.49 4.64 -16.99
N ALA A 128 15.76 4.92 -17.28
CA ALA A 128 16.20 6.27 -17.65
C ALA A 128 15.35 6.82 -18.81
N ARG A 129 14.99 8.11 -18.73
CA ARG A 129 14.43 8.83 -19.88
C ARG A 129 15.47 8.85 -20.99
N LYS A 130 15.12 8.29 -22.14
CA LYS A 130 15.90 8.45 -23.39
C LYS A 130 15.71 9.85 -23.95
#